data_AF-G5S7L0-F1
#
_entry.id   AF-G5S7L0-F1
#
_cell.length_a   1.000
_cell.length_b   1.000
_cell.length_c   1.000
_cell.angle_alpha   90.00
_cell.angle_beta   90.00
_cell.angle_gamma   90.00
#
_symmetry.space_group_name_H-M   'P 1'
#
loop_
_entity.id
_entity.type
_entity.pdbx_description
1 polymer ?
#
loop_
_entity_poly.entity_id
_entity_poly.type
_entity_poly.pdbx_seq_one_letter_code
_entity_poly.pdbx_strand_id
1 'polypeptide(L)' 'MARHGAWRKPLSVAVSPWRKPLSVAVMMLWIAAAAEVSGPLLISYFIDNMVAR' A
#
# COMPACT_ATOMS: atom_id res chain seq x y z
N MET A 1 24.93 -4.41 41.14
CA MET A 1 23.53 -4.23 40.66
C MET A 1 23.52 -4.14 39.13
N ALA A 2 23.47 -5.28 38.44
CA ALA A 2 23.46 -5.34 36.98
C ALA A 2 22.02 -5.61 36.50
N ARG A 3 21.51 -4.75 35.62
CA ARG A 3 20.12 -4.79 35.12
C ARG A 3 19.92 -6.01 34.20
N HIS A 4 19.43 -7.12 34.76
CA HIS A 4 18.93 -8.28 34.04
C HIS A 4 17.64 -7.91 33.30
N GLY A 5 17.72 -7.66 31.99
CA GLY A 5 16.52 -7.43 31.18
C GLY A 5 16.72 -6.99 29.72
N ALA A 6 17.95 -6.73 29.26
CA ALA A 6 18.19 -6.11 27.95
C ALA A 6 18.27 -7.07 26.74
N TRP A 7 18.12 -8.39 26.92
CA TRP A 7 18.53 -9.38 25.91
C TRP A 7 17.42 -9.92 25.01
N ARG A 8 16.15 -9.55 25.23
CA ARG A 8 15.04 -9.98 24.36
C ARG A 8 14.15 -8.80 24.00
N LYS A 9 14.64 -7.93 23.12
CA LYS A 9 13.77 -6.96 22.43
C LYS A 9 13.05 -7.71 21.31
N PRO A 10 11.70 -7.72 21.28
CA PRO A 10 10.98 -8.38 20.20
C PRO A 10 11.23 -7.64 18.88
N LEU A 11 11.30 -8.39 17.77
CA LEU A 11 11.52 -7.86 16.41
C LEU A 11 10.49 -6.77 16.04
N SER A 12 9.31 -6.80 16.66
CA SER A 12 8.27 -5.78 16.53
C SER A 12 8.74 -4.38 16.95
N VAL A 13 9.61 -4.27 17.95
CA VAL A 13 10.17 -2.98 18.40
C VAL A 13 11.20 -2.45 17.39
N ALA A 14 11.99 -3.33 16.76
CA ALA A 14 12.95 -2.94 15.74
C ALA A 14 12.27 -2.48 14.43
N VAL A 15 11.16 -3.12 14.04
CA VAL A 15 10.38 -2.75 12.84
C VAL A 15 9.36 -1.63 13.11
N SER A 16 9.05 -1.35 14.39
CA SER A 16 8.08 -0.34 14.82
C SER A 16 8.25 1.05 14.15
N PRO A 17 9.46 1.60 13.99
CA PRO A 17 9.65 2.93 13.39
C PRO A 17 9.23 3.00 11.91
N TRP A 18 9.29 1.87 11.19
CA TRP A 18 9.08 1.79 9.75
C TRP A 18 7.63 1.46 9.36
N ARG A 19 6.79 1.08 10.33
CA ARG A 19 5.40 0.70 10.07
C ARG A 19 4.57 1.84 9.47
N LYS A 20 4.72 3.06 10.01
CA LYS A 20 3.98 4.24 9.54
C LYS A 20 4.32 4.62 8.09
N PRO A 21 5.59 4.80 7.70
CA PRO A 21 5.92 5.10 6.31
C PRO A 21 5.58 3.96 5.35
N LEU A 22 5.69 2.70 5.78
CA LEU A 22 5.32 1.54 4.96
C LEU A 22 3.82 1.51 4.65
N SER A 23 2.97 1.82 5.64
CA SER A 23 1.52 1.95 5.42
C SER A 23 1.19 3.04 4.39
N VAL A 24 1.90 4.18 4.43
CA VAL A 24 1.71 5.26 3.45
C VAL A 24 2.15 4.81 2.05
N ALA A 25 3.29 4.14 1.94
CA ALA A 25 3.78 3.61 0.66
C ALA A 25 2.78 2.61 0.03
N VAL A 26 2.19 1.72 0.83
CA VAL A 26 1.16 0.78 0.36
C VAL A 26 -0.09 1.52 -0.12
N MET A 27 -0.53 2.57 0.59
CA MET A 27 -1.66 3.39 0.16
C MET A 27 -1.39 4.10 -1.17
N MET A 28 -0.18 4.67 -1.33
CA MET A 28 0.21 5.30 -2.60
C MET A 28 0.27 4.28 -3.74
N LEU A 29 0.78 3.08 -3.47
CA LEU A 29 0.80 1.99 -4.45
C LEU A 29 -0.62 1.56 -4.85
N TRP A 30 -1.56 1.54 -3.91
CA TRP A 30 -2.95 1.20 -4.19
C TRP A 30 -3.62 2.21 -5.13
N ILE A 31 -3.34 3.50 -4.92
CA ILE A 31 -3.80 4.58 -5.82
C ILE A 31 -3.18 4.42 -7.21
N ALA A 32 -1.88 4.11 -7.29
CA ALA A 32 -1.20 3.89 -8.57
C ALA A 32 -1.80 2.70 -9.33
N ALA A 33 -2.07 1.59 -8.66
CA ALA A 33 -2.71 0.42 -9.26
C ALA A 33 -4.13 0.74 -9.74
N ALA A 34 -4.92 1.48 -8.96
CA ALA A 34 -6.26 1.90 -9.38
C ALA A 34 -6.21 2.79 -10.63
N ALA A 35 -5.23 3.69 -10.72
CA ALA A 35 -5.02 4.52 -11.91
C ALA A 35 -4.67 3.67 -13.14
N GLU A 36 -3.77 2.69 -13.00
CA GLU A 36 -3.38 1.79 -14.10
C GLU A 36 -4.57 0.95 -14.60
N VAL A 37 -5.34 0.35 -13.68
CA VAL A 37 -6.51 -0.48 -14.02
C VAL A 37 -7.67 0.35 -14.55
N SER A 38 -7.78 1.64 -14.16
CA SER A 38 -8.83 2.53 -14.66
C SER A 38 -8.71 2.86 -16.15
N GLY A 39 -7.51 2.81 -16.73
CA GLY A 39 -7.28 3.10 -18.16
C GLY A 39 -8.01 2.13 -19.09
N PRO A 40 -7.76 0.81 -19.00
CA PRO A 40 -8.49 -0.20 -19.76
C PRO A 40 -10.01 -0.15 -19.54
N LEU A 41 -10.45 0.09 -18.30
CA LEU A 41 -11.87 0.20 -17.96
C LEU A 41 -12.54 1.40 -18.63
N LEU A 42 -11.90 2.56 -18.62
CA LEU A 42 -12.38 3.76 -19.30
C LEU A 42 -12.50 3.52 -20.80
N ILE A 43 -11.50 2.90 -21.43
CA ILE A 43 -11.51 2.60 -22.87
C ILE A 43 -12.67 1.66 -23.23
N SER A 44 -12.85 0.56 -22.49
CA SER A 44 -13.98 -0.35 -22.71
C SER A 44 -15.33 0.35 -22.50
N TYR A 45 -15.48 1.13 -21.44
CA TYR A 45 -16.70 1.90 -21.18
C TYR A 45 -17.01 2.90 -22.31
N PHE A 46 -16.00 3.59 -22.83
CA PHE A 46 -16.17 4.52 -23.95
C PHE A 46 -16.61 3.81 -25.23
N ILE A 47 -16.03 2.65 -25.54
CA ILE A 47 -16.39 1.86 -26.72
C ILE A 47 -17.85 1.41 -26.59
N ASP A 48 -18.23 0.82 -25.45
CA ASP A 48 -19.60 0.36 -25.23
C ASP A 48 -20.61 1.51 -25.29
N ASN A 49 -20.30 2.67 -24.71
CA ASN A 49 -21.21 3.82 -24.69
C ASN A 49 -21.28 4.59 -26.03
N MET A 50 -20.24 4.57 -26.87
CA MET A 50 -20.24 5.22 -28.19
C MET A 50 -20.75 4.32 -29.32
N VAL A 51 -20.56 3.00 -29.22
CA VAL A 51 -21.04 2.03 -30.23
C VAL A 51 -22.46 1.57 -29.95
N ALA A 52 -22.87 1.46 -28.69
CA ALA A 52 -24.26 1.13 -28.35
C ALA A 52 -25.24 2.32 -28.51
N ARG A 53 -24.76 3.44 -29.08
CA ARG A 53 -25.55 4.64 -29.40
C ARG A 53 -25.64 4.87 -30.89
#